data_AF-A0A366HNW8-F1
#
_entry.id   AF-A0A366HNW8-F1
#
_cell.length_a   1.000
_cell.length_b   1.000
_cell.length_c   1.000
_cell.angle_alpha   90.00
_cell.angle_beta   90.00
_cell.angle_gamma   90.00
#
_symmetry.space_group_name_H-M   'P 1'
#
loop_
_entity.id
_entity.type
_entity.pdbx_description
1 polymer ?
#
loop_
_entity_poly.entity_id
_entity_poly.type
_entity_poly.pdbx_seq_one_letter_code
_entity_poly.pdbx_strand_id
1 'polypeptide(L)'
;MFSSPRPNLYKSTEGFSVEVLGRTGILYSEAGRTLRIDSEVLSGASGMVVYKDSINHWQAPHHIKPFSLADRERVIENVRAAFKFQGYDIVITWPRCPCSSPDLWN
;
A
#
# COMPACT_ATOMS: atom_id res chain seq x y z
N MET A 1 0.94 -17.43 -5.41
CA MET A 1 -0.53 -17.70 -5.39
C MET A 1 -1.13 -16.93 -4.22
N PHE A 2 -2.37 -16.44 -4.34
CA PHE A 2 -3.05 -15.70 -3.28
C PHE A 2 -4.26 -16.45 -2.73
N SER A 3 -4.59 -16.18 -1.47
CA SER A 3 -5.83 -16.60 -0.82
C SER A 3 -6.45 -15.42 -0.08
N SER A 4 -7.79 -15.44 0.07
CA SER A 4 -8.55 -14.42 0.78
C SER A 4 -9.30 -15.07 1.95
N PRO A 5 -8.63 -15.37 3.08
CA PRO A 5 -9.27 -16.01 4.23
C PRO A 5 -10.35 -15.15 4.88
N ARG A 6 -10.30 -13.83 4.68
CA ARG A 6 -11.32 -12.85 5.09
C ARG A 6 -11.45 -11.80 3.99
N PRO A 7 -12.61 -11.12 3.85
CA PRO A 7 -12.85 -10.17 2.75
C PRO A 7 -11.81 -9.05 2.61
N ASN A 8 -11.17 -8.68 3.72
CA ASN A 8 -10.20 -7.59 3.78
C ASN A 8 -8.74 -8.07 3.90
N LEU A 9 -8.46 -9.38 3.88
CA LEU A 9 -7.12 -9.93 4.11
C LEU A 9 -6.69 -10.81 2.93
N TYR A 10 -5.62 -10.43 2.26
CA TYR A 10 -5.00 -11.18 1.18
C TYR A 10 -3.69 -11.80 1.67
N LYS A 11 -3.54 -13.11 1.56
CA LYS A 11 -2.32 -13.85 1.92
C LYS A 11 -1.65 -14.41 0.68
N SER A 12 -0.36 -14.10 0.52
CA SER A 12 0.50 -14.70 -0.50
C SER A 12 1.15 -15.97 0.03
N THR A 13 1.31 -16.96 -0.84
CA THR A 13 2.15 -18.15 -0.58
C THR A 13 3.64 -17.79 -0.41
N GLU A 14 4.05 -16.59 -0.80
CA GLU A 14 5.43 -16.08 -0.68
C GLU A 14 5.74 -15.52 0.73
N GLY A 15 4.79 -15.61 1.67
CA GLY A 15 5.04 -15.27 3.07
C GLY A 15 4.75 -13.81 3.45
N PHE A 16 3.99 -13.09 2.62
CA PHE A 16 3.47 -11.77 2.95
C PHE A 16 1.94 -11.72 2.94
N SER A 17 1.37 -10.71 3.60
CA SER A 17 -0.05 -10.43 3.58
C SER A 17 -0.36 -8.94 3.46
N VAL A 18 -1.51 -8.64 2.88
CA VAL A 18 -2.05 -7.29 2.70
C VAL A 18 -3.44 -7.27 3.32
N GLU A 19 -3.66 -6.43 4.33
CA GLU A 19 -4.95 -6.27 4.98
C GLU A 19 -5.49 -4.85 4.82
N VAL A 20 -6.70 -4.71 4.31
CA VAL A 20 -7.39 -3.42 4.20
C VAL A 20 -8.03 -3.10 5.55
N LEU A 21 -7.60 -1.99 6.18
CA LEU A 21 -8.05 -1.59 7.53
C LEU A 21 -9.31 -0.71 7.52
N GLY A 22 -9.85 -0.41 6.33
CA GLY A 22 -11.03 0.43 6.15
C GLY A 22 -10.90 1.29 4.91
N ARG A 23 -11.49 2.50 4.96
CA ARG A 23 -11.40 3.48 3.85
C ARG A 23 -10.02 4.11 3.72
N THR A 24 -9.29 4.15 4.83
CA THR A 24 -7.97 4.78 4.92
C THR A 24 -7.00 3.84 5.61
N GLY A 25 -6.17 3.17 4.82
CA GLY A 25 -5.05 2.40 5.33
C GLY A 25 -5.05 0.93 4.96
N ILE A 26 -3.84 0.43 4.77
CA ILE A 26 -3.49 -0.96 4.53
C ILE A 26 -2.46 -1.37 5.59
N LEU A 27 -2.60 -2.56 6.14
CA LEU A 27 -1.58 -3.23 6.93
C LEU A 27 -0.87 -4.26 6.05
N TYR A 28 0.41 -4.03 5.80
CA TYR A 28 1.28 -4.96 5.11
C TYR A 28 2.10 -5.75 6.14
N SER A 29 2.22 -7.06 5.97
CA SER A 29 3.01 -7.92 6.85
C SER A 29 3.93 -8.84 6.05
N GLU A 30 5.21 -8.94 6.43
CA GLU A 30 6.23 -9.78 5.77
C GLU A 30 7.26 -10.25 6.80
N ALA A 31 7.49 -11.57 6.88
CA ALA A 31 8.52 -12.16 7.75
C ALA A 31 8.45 -11.67 9.22
N GLY A 32 7.23 -11.60 9.78
CA GLY A 32 7.00 -11.13 11.16
C GLY A 32 7.07 -9.62 11.38
N ARG A 33 7.33 -8.83 10.33
CA ARG A 33 7.32 -7.37 10.36
C ARG A 33 6.03 -6.84 9.80
N THR A 34 5.56 -5.70 10.32
CA THR A 34 4.37 -5.02 9.83
C THR A 34 4.69 -3.60 9.38
N LEU A 35 3.93 -3.09 8.42
CA LEU A 35 4.03 -1.76 7.86
C LEU A 35 2.61 -1.23 7.68
N ARG A 36 2.35 -0.01 8.17
CA ARG A 36 1.10 0.70 7.91
C ARG A 36 1.30 1.59 6.70
N ILE A 37 0.45 1.41 5.70
CA ILE A 37 0.47 2.14 4.45
C ILE A 37 -0.79 2.98 4.39
N ASP A 38 -0.65 4.27 4.15
CA ASP A 38 -1.77 5.16 3.96
C ASP A 38 -2.35 4.97 2.55
N SER A 39 -3.67 4.83 2.51
CA SER A 39 -4.43 4.63 1.29
C SER A 39 -5.75 5.38 1.35
N GLU A 40 -6.41 5.51 0.22
CA GLU A 40 -7.73 6.11 0.11
C GLU A 40 -8.56 5.34 -0.92
N VAL A 41 -9.79 4.97 -0.56
CA VAL A 41 -10.74 4.39 -1.52
C VAL A 41 -11.19 5.46 -2.51
N LEU A 42 -11.04 5.19 -3.80
CA LEU A 42 -11.54 6.07 -4.85
C LEU A 42 -12.94 5.66 -5.31
N SER A 43 -13.75 6.63 -5.71
CA SER A 43 -14.94 6.38 -6.53
C SER A 43 -14.54 6.25 -8.01
N GLY A 44 -14.76 5.10 -8.64
CA GLY A 44 -14.49 4.89 -10.06
C GLY A 44 -13.91 3.51 -10.39
N ALA A 45 -13.29 3.38 -11.56
CA ALA A 45 -12.69 2.12 -12.03
C ALA A 45 -11.46 1.68 -11.22
N SER A 46 -10.70 2.65 -10.68
CA SER A 46 -9.62 2.37 -9.72
C SER A 46 -10.21 2.28 -8.31
N GLY A 47 -10.00 1.15 -7.63
CA GLY A 47 -10.61 0.91 -6.32
C GLY A 47 -9.90 1.62 -5.15
N MET A 48 -8.64 1.99 -5.32
CA MET A 48 -7.82 2.55 -4.24
C MET A 48 -6.61 3.35 -4.76
N VAL A 49 -6.27 4.42 -4.04
CA VAL A 49 -4.99 5.12 -4.10
C VAL A 49 -4.12 4.67 -2.93
N VAL A 50 -2.84 4.42 -3.20
CA VAL A 50 -1.82 4.12 -2.18
C VAL A 50 -0.76 5.23 -2.22
N TYR A 51 -0.50 5.83 -1.05
CA TYR A 51 0.48 6.90 -0.91
C TYR A 51 1.86 6.32 -0.63
N LYS A 52 2.77 6.40 -1.61
CA LYS A 52 4.08 5.75 -1.52
C LYS A 52 5.00 6.28 -0.41
N ASP A 53 4.71 7.47 0.12
CA ASP A 53 5.50 8.08 1.19
C ASP A 53 5.26 7.46 2.55
N SER A 54 4.06 6.89 2.74
CA SER A 54 3.74 6.11 3.94
C SER A 54 4.50 4.78 3.99
N ILE A 55 5.08 4.34 2.86
CA ILE A 55 5.89 3.13 2.73
C ILE A 55 7.34 3.48 3.06
N ASN A 56 7.64 3.72 4.34
CA ASN A 56 8.92 4.28 4.76
C ASN A 56 9.55 3.69 6.04
N HIS A 57 8.82 2.96 6.89
CA HIS A 57 9.41 2.27 8.05
C HIS A 57 8.55 1.10 8.52
N TRP A 58 9.17 0.04 9.03
CA TRP A 58 8.44 -1.02 9.72
C TRP A 58 7.88 -0.50 11.05
N GLN A 59 6.77 -1.05 11.51
CA GLN A 59 6.27 -0.79 12.86
C GLN A 59 7.19 -1.42 13.91
N ALA A 60 7.03 -1.00 15.17
CA ALA A 60 7.70 -1.63 16.31
C ALA A 60 7.40 -3.16 16.33
N PRO A 61 8.39 -4.00 16.69
CA PRO A 61 9.71 -3.66 17.23
C PRO A 61 10.79 -3.37 16.16
N HIS A 62 10.45 -3.39 14.86
CA HIS A 62 11.43 -3.37 13.77
C HIS A 62 11.69 -1.99 13.15
N HIS A 63 11.12 -0.93 13.72
CA HIS A 63 11.20 0.46 13.22
C HIS A 63 12.62 1.02 13.05
N ILE A 64 13.61 0.50 13.79
CA ILE A 64 15.00 0.95 13.72
C ILE A 64 15.70 0.42 12.45
N LYS A 65 15.17 -0.65 11.84
CA LYS A 65 15.79 -1.24 10.64
C LYS A 65 15.66 -0.26 9.46
N PRO A 66 16.76 0.03 8.74
CA PRO A 66 16.71 0.86 7.55
C PRO A 66 15.68 0.33 6.55
N PHE A 67 14.88 1.23 6.00
CA PHE A 67 13.90 0.93 4.97
C PHE A 67 14.41 1.48 3.64
N SER A 68 14.89 0.59 2.78
CA SER A 68 15.53 0.98 1.52
C SER A 68 14.52 1.30 0.43
N LEU A 69 14.98 1.93 -0.66
CA LEU A 69 14.16 2.09 -1.86
C LEU A 69 13.72 0.74 -2.44
N ALA A 70 14.60 -0.26 -2.42
CA ALA A 70 14.29 -1.62 -2.86
C ALA A 70 13.19 -2.27 -1.99
N ASP A 71 13.18 -2.02 -0.67
CA ASP A 71 12.09 -2.46 0.20
C ASP A 71 10.77 -1.79 -0.19
N ARG A 72 10.80 -0.48 -0.47
CA ARG A 72 9.61 0.25 -0.91
C ARG A 72 9.03 -0.31 -2.20
N GLU A 73 9.87 -0.51 -3.22
CA GLU A 73 9.45 -1.04 -4.52
C GLU A 73 8.89 -2.45 -4.39
N ARG A 74 9.54 -3.31 -3.59
CA ARG A 74 9.04 -4.66 -3.29
C ARG A 74 7.65 -4.62 -2.64
N VAL A 75 7.46 -3.77 -1.63
CA VAL A 75 6.16 -3.63 -0.97
C VAL A 75 5.10 -3.14 -1.95
N ILE A 76 5.41 -2.15 -2.79
CA ILE A 76 4.48 -1.62 -3.80
C ILE A 76 4.03 -2.74 -4.75
N GLU A 77 4.97 -3.54 -5.26
CA GLU A 77 4.64 -4.63 -6.17
C GLU A 77 3.81 -5.72 -5.49
N ASN A 78 4.14 -6.07 -4.25
CA ASN A 78 3.37 -7.02 -3.46
C ASN A 78 1.92 -6.56 -3.22
N VAL A 79 1.74 -5.26 -2.92
CA VAL A 79 0.41 -4.67 -2.76
C VAL A 79 -0.35 -4.68 -4.09
N ARG A 80 0.29 -4.28 -5.20
CA ARG A 80 -0.34 -4.35 -6.54
C ARG A 80 -0.79 -5.76 -6.88
N ALA A 81 0.05 -6.76 -6.66
CA ALA A 81 -0.27 -8.15 -6.94
C ALA A 81 -1.48 -8.64 -6.13
N ALA A 82 -1.58 -8.24 -4.85
CA ALA A 82 -2.71 -8.59 -3.99
C ALA A 82 -4.04 -7.98 -4.47
N PHE A 83 -4.05 -6.71 -4.88
CA PHE A 83 -5.26 -6.07 -5.41
C PHE A 83 -5.64 -6.61 -6.79
N LYS A 84 -4.65 -6.86 -7.66
CA LYS A 84 -4.87 -7.47 -8.98
C LYS A 84 -5.50 -8.85 -8.88
N PHE A 85 -5.14 -9.64 -7.86
CA PHE A 85 -5.79 -10.92 -7.57
C PHE A 85 -7.30 -10.79 -7.28
N GLN A 86 -7.75 -9.66 -6.75
CA GLN A 86 -9.18 -9.36 -6.53
C GLN A 86 -9.85 -8.72 -7.76
N GLY A 87 -9.12 -8.48 -8.85
CA GLY A 87 -9.63 -7.81 -10.03
C GLY A 87 -9.70 -6.29 -9.90
N TYR A 88 -8.99 -5.70 -8.93
CA TYR A 88 -8.88 -4.24 -8.80
C TYR A 88 -7.51 -3.74 -9.22
N ASP A 89 -7.50 -2.61 -9.92
CA ASP A 89 -6.29 -1.81 -10.10
C ASP A 89 -6.17 -0.76 -8.99
N ILE A 90 -4.91 -0.47 -8.63
CA ILE A 90 -4.57 0.57 -7.66
C ILE A 90 -3.67 1.64 -8.29
N VAL A 91 -3.84 2.86 -7.82
CA VAL A 91 -2.99 3.99 -8.22
C VAL A 91 -1.94 4.22 -7.15
N ILE A 92 -0.66 4.26 -7.55
CA ILE A 92 0.45 4.59 -6.65
C ILE A 92 0.84 6.04 -6.91
N THR A 93 0.78 6.90 -5.90
CA THR A 93 1.12 8.32 -6.03
C THR A 93 1.86 8.85 -4.80
N TRP A 94 2.53 9.99 -4.95
CA TRP A 94 2.87 10.86 -3.83
C TRP A 94 1.57 11.35 -3.17
N PRO A 95 1.56 11.64 -1.85
CA PRO A 95 0.45 12.39 -1.25
C PRO A 95 0.18 13.64 -2.09
N ARG A 96 -1.08 14.01 -2.26
CA ARG A 96 -1.40 15.29 -2.91
C ARG A 96 -0.69 16.38 -2.12
N CYS A 97 0.37 16.96 -2.69
CA CYS A 97 0.87 18.25 -2.24
C CYS A 97 -0.33 19.21 -2.29
N PRO A 98 -0.65 19.96 -1.22
CA PRO A 98 -1.67 21.01 -1.30
C PRO A 98 -1.26 22.19 -2.21
N CYS A 99 -0.15 22.11 -2.93
CA CYS A 99 0.38 23.21 -3.75
C CYS A 99 0.71 22.76 -5.18
N SER A 100 -0.34 22.64 -6.00
CA SER A 100 -0.23 22.86 -7.45
C SER A 100 -1.63 23.02 -8.05
N SER A 101 -2.24 24.18 -7.72
CA SER A 101 -3.27 24.74 -8.60
C SER A 101 -2.60 25.07 -9.94
N PRO A 102 -3.17 24.68 -11.10
CA PRO A 102 -2.63 25.01 -12.41
C PRO A 102 -2.83 26.49 -12.80
N ASP A 103 -3.50 27.28 -11.95
CA ASP A 103 -3.63 28.71 -12.14
C ASP A 103 -2.51 29.43 -11.41
N LEU A 104 -1.47 29.82 -12.14
CA LEU A 104 -0.55 30.94 -11.94
C LEU A 104 0.81 30.58 -12.56
N TRP A 105 0.91 30.66 -13.90
CA TRP A 105 2.02 31.26 -14.65
C TRP A 105 1.53 31.45 -16.09
N ASN A 106 0.95 32.62 -16.30
CA ASN A 106 0.88 33.26 -17.61
C ASN A 106 2.29 33.73 -18.00
#